data_AF-A0A956A5W5-F1
#
_entry.id   AF-A0A956A5W5-F1
#
_cell.length_a   1.000
_cell.length_b   1.000
_cell.length_c   1.000
_cell.angle_alpha   90.00
_cell.angle_beta   90.00
_cell.angle_gamma   90.00
#
_symmetry.space_group_name_H-M   'P 1'
#
loop_
_entity.id
_entity.type
_entity.pdbx_description
1 polymer ?
#
loop_
_entity_poly.entity_id
_entity_poly.type
_entity_poly.pdbx_seq_one_letter_code
_entity_poly.pdbx_strand_id
1 'polypeptide(L)'
;MRALIVDSLPPEAGFGLEALGLQVTEDASIGSHNLPEAVADAEILVVGATRVTRRALEAGKDLRLVIRAGSGVDTIDVAAASERGILVSHCGAAEAVARAELIIGMILALDRGVHLAHRKERAPALGLAGRSLGLFGFDATARRVREVARGLGLRVHVFDESMTATRASEAGVHRSASADALFSDSDIVSLHPPEGDTDVIATAERLARLGPQGTLINAARRGLIDLAAAKDALARGELKPGMRLIDSTSGNTGIAYAMVGAALGIPISLVMPKNVSVPRKQVTDAYGVELIYSSPFEGSDGAIRLVRELVAQHPDRYYYPDQYSNESNVLAHYDGTGVEIWEQTGGRVTHFVTGLGTSGTAMGTSRRLKSYSRAIRCVAIQPDDAMHGLEGMKHMPSSIVPEIYDEEILDDTIWMPTEEGWDMAEHLNELEGLFVGHSSGGNVAGALRLARSLSERGQPGVVVTILCDRGDRYFQPLKWEKHYVW
;
A
#
# COMPACT_ATOMS: atom_id res chain seq x y z
N MET A 1 -38.91 -19.53 -16.66
CA MET A 1 -37.53 -19.47 -17.17
C MET A 1 -36.61 -20.08 -16.12
N ARG A 2 -35.59 -20.82 -16.57
CA ARG A 2 -34.61 -21.46 -15.68
C ARG A 2 -33.36 -20.57 -15.54
N ALA A 3 -33.03 -20.20 -14.31
CA ALA A 3 -31.87 -19.38 -13.99
C ALA A 3 -30.80 -20.24 -13.30
N LEU A 4 -29.59 -20.22 -13.84
CA LEU A 4 -28.42 -20.86 -13.24
C LEU A 4 -27.52 -19.78 -12.64
N ILE A 5 -27.24 -19.87 -11.35
CA ILE A 5 -26.25 -19.04 -10.66
C ILE A 5 -24.98 -19.88 -10.47
N VAL A 6 -23.89 -19.40 -11.03
CA VAL A 6 -22.54 -19.98 -10.84
C VAL A 6 -21.70 -18.95 -10.10
N ASP A 7 -20.78 -19.43 -9.26
CA ASP A 7 -20.07 -18.69 -8.20
C ASP A 7 -20.86 -18.53 -6.88
N SER A 8 -20.11 -18.34 -5.80
CA SER A 8 -20.68 -18.04 -4.49
C SER A 8 -21.10 -16.57 -4.44
N LEU A 9 -22.40 -16.33 -4.64
CA LEU A 9 -23.03 -15.02 -4.52
C LEU A 9 -23.79 -14.90 -3.18
N PRO A 10 -24.10 -13.67 -2.72
CA PRO A 10 -24.93 -13.49 -1.54
C PRO A 10 -26.30 -14.19 -1.70
N PRO A 11 -26.86 -14.82 -0.64
CA PRO A 11 -28.12 -15.56 -0.70
C PRO A 11 -29.30 -14.74 -1.28
N GLU A 12 -29.26 -13.42 -1.15
CA GLU A 12 -30.25 -12.49 -1.67
C GLU A 12 -30.37 -12.53 -3.21
N ALA A 13 -29.31 -12.95 -3.92
CA ALA A 13 -29.31 -13.07 -5.37
C ALA A 13 -30.29 -14.15 -5.84
N GLY A 14 -30.31 -15.32 -5.19
CA GLY A 14 -31.25 -16.40 -5.46
C GLY A 14 -32.68 -15.99 -5.13
N PHE A 15 -32.89 -15.50 -3.90
CA PHE A 15 -34.22 -15.08 -3.43
C PHE A 15 -34.87 -14.02 -4.33
N GLY A 16 -34.08 -13.07 -4.86
CA GLY A 16 -34.58 -12.04 -5.76
C GLY A 16 -35.11 -12.59 -7.09
N LEU A 17 -34.44 -13.60 -7.65
CA LEU A 17 -34.86 -14.25 -8.91
C LEU A 17 -36.05 -15.18 -8.70
N GLU A 18 -36.07 -15.93 -7.58
CA GLU A 18 -37.22 -16.76 -7.20
C GLU A 18 -38.48 -15.91 -6.99
N ALA A 19 -38.36 -14.73 -6.37
CA ALA A 19 -39.47 -13.80 -6.19
C ALA A 19 -40.06 -13.28 -7.51
N LEU A 20 -39.29 -13.30 -8.60
CA LEU A 20 -39.76 -13.01 -9.96
C LEU A 20 -40.40 -14.22 -10.66
N GLY A 21 -40.53 -15.36 -9.97
CA GLY A 21 -41.12 -16.60 -10.49
C GLY A 21 -40.16 -17.45 -11.32
N LEU A 22 -38.84 -17.23 -11.20
CA LEU A 22 -37.82 -18.02 -11.89
C LEU A 22 -37.50 -19.29 -11.13
N GLN A 23 -37.20 -20.38 -11.85
CA GLN A 23 -36.64 -21.58 -11.25
C GLN A 23 -35.13 -21.39 -11.14
N VAL A 24 -34.63 -21.21 -9.91
CA VAL A 24 -33.22 -20.91 -9.65
C VAL A 24 -32.48 -22.20 -9.27
N THR A 25 -31.32 -22.41 -9.87
CA THR A 25 -30.35 -23.43 -9.47
C THR A 25 -29.05 -22.73 -9.14
N GLU A 26 -28.55 -22.94 -7.93
CA GLU A 26 -27.25 -22.39 -7.48
C GLU A 26 -26.25 -23.52 -7.37
N ASP A 27 -25.12 -23.39 -8.07
CA ASP A 27 -24.02 -24.34 -7.97
C ASP A 27 -22.67 -23.63 -8.14
N ALA A 28 -22.07 -23.31 -7.01
CA ALA A 28 -20.78 -22.65 -6.92
C ALA A 28 -19.59 -23.56 -7.30
N SER A 29 -19.81 -24.86 -7.55
CA SER A 29 -18.76 -25.77 -8.03
C SER A 29 -18.52 -25.65 -9.54
N ILE A 30 -19.43 -25.01 -10.27
CA ILE A 30 -19.31 -24.76 -11.70
C ILE A 30 -18.38 -23.57 -11.92
N GLY A 31 -17.27 -23.81 -12.63
CA GLY A 31 -16.36 -22.79 -13.10
C GLY A 31 -16.30 -22.71 -14.63
N SER A 32 -15.43 -21.84 -15.14
CA SER A 32 -15.35 -21.55 -16.59
C SER A 32 -15.12 -22.79 -17.48
N HIS A 33 -14.49 -23.84 -16.93
CA HIS A 33 -14.08 -25.04 -17.67
C HIS A 33 -15.24 -26.05 -17.88
N ASN A 34 -16.15 -26.18 -16.91
CA ASN A 34 -17.31 -27.06 -16.97
C ASN A 34 -18.64 -26.31 -17.20
N LEU A 35 -18.63 -24.97 -17.22
CA LEU A 35 -19.78 -24.14 -17.54
C LEU A 35 -20.52 -24.52 -18.84
N PRO A 36 -19.87 -24.88 -19.97
CA PRO A 36 -20.59 -25.28 -21.18
C PRO A 36 -21.52 -26.48 -20.99
N GLU A 37 -21.19 -27.41 -20.08
CA GLU A 37 -22.03 -28.58 -19.82
C GLU A 37 -23.23 -28.21 -18.94
N ALA A 38 -23.03 -27.33 -17.96
CA ALA A 38 -24.07 -26.93 -17.01
C ALA A 38 -25.07 -25.91 -17.58
N VAL A 39 -24.64 -25.06 -18.52
CA VAL A 39 -25.48 -23.97 -19.07
C VAL A 39 -26.48 -24.46 -20.13
N ALA A 40 -26.40 -25.73 -20.55
CA ALA A 40 -27.19 -26.27 -21.65
C ALA A 40 -28.70 -26.09 -21.46
N ASP A 41 -29.18 -26.23 -20.22
CA ASP A 41 -30.59 -26.12 -19.86
C ASP A 41 -30.97 -24.74 -19.28
N ALA A 42 -30.04 -23.79 -19.17
CA ALA A 42 -30.31 -22.48 -18.59
C ALA A 42 -30.87 -21.48 -19.63
N GLU A 43 -31.88 -20.71 -19.25
CA GLU A 43 -32.38 -19.57 -20.04
C GLU A 43 -31.75 -18.24 -19.57
N ILE A 44 -31.36 -18.18 -18.28
CA ILE A 44 -30.67 -17.06 -17.65
C ILE A 44 -29.43 -17.62 -16.95
N LEU A 45 -28.27 -17.00 -17.17
CA LEU A 45 -27.03 -17.33 -16.47
C LEU A 45 -26.61 -16.13 -15.62
N VAL A 46 -26.36 -16.35 -14.33
CA VAL A 46 -25.78 -15.35 -13.43
C VAL A 46 -24.39 -15.81 -13.02
N VAL A 47 -23.38 -14.97 -13.24
CA VAL A 47 -21.98 -15.25 -12.94
C VAL A 47 -21.39 -14.13 -12.09
N GLY A 48 -20.44 -14.42 -11.22
CA GLY A 48 -19.59 -13.42 -10.55
C GLY A 48 -18.23 -13.29 -11.26
N ALA A 49 -17.30 -14.16 -10.87
CA ALA A 49 -15.93 -14.20 -11.39
C ALA A 49 -15.74 -15.21 -12.53
N THR A 50 -16.66 -16.18 -12.67
CA THR A 50 -16.58 -17.21 -13.69
C THR A 50 -16.64 -16.62 -15.10
N ARG A 51 -15.72 -17.07 -15.97
CA ARG A 51 -15.57 -16.57 -17.33
C ARG A 51 -16.55 -17.27 -18.27
N VAL A 52 -17.39 -16.47 -18.91
CA VAL A 52 -18.37 -16.91 -19.90
C VAL A 52 -17.75 -16.78 -21.29
N THR A 53 -17.15 -17.87 -21.74
CA THR A 53 -16.49 -17.97 -23.05
C THR A 53 -17.49 -18.16 -24.18
N ARG A 54 -17.08 -17.90 -25.43
CA ARG A 54 -17.86 -18.27 -26.63
C ARG A 54 -18.38 -19.70 -26.58
N ARG A 55 -17.55 -20.67 -26.17
CA ARG A 55 -17.94 -22.08 -26.04
C ARG A 55 -19.09 -22.28 -25.04
N ALA A 56 -19.06 -21.58 -23.91
CA ALA A 56 -20.15 -21.64 -22.94
C ALA A 56 -21.43 -21.01 -23.50
N LEU A 57 -21.29 -19.85 -24.16
CA LEU A 57 -22.41 -19.18 -24.81
C LEU A 57 -23.03 -20.09 -25.86
N GLU A 58 -22.26 -20.73 -26.75
CA GLU A 58 -22.68 -21.66 -27.80
C GLU A 58 -23.37 -22.94 -27.27
N ALA A 59 -22.97 -23.42 -26.09
CA ALA A 59 -23.57 -24.60 -25.49
C ALA A 59 -24.98 -24.33 -24.90
N GLY A 60 -25.24 -23.10 -24.43
CA GLY A 60 -26.56 -22.68 -23.96
C GLY A 60 -27.54 -22.51 -25.12
N LYS A 61 -28.33 -23.53 -25.43
CA LYS A 61 -29.25 -23.50 -26.59
C LYS A 61 -30.38 -22.50 -26.40
N ASP A 62 -30.93 -22.44 -25.18
CA ASP A 62 -32.04 -21.57 -24.81
C ASP A 62 -31.60 -20.32 -24.03
N LEU A 63 -30.29 -20.10 -23.87
CA LEU A 63 -29.74 -18.98 -23.11
C LEU A 63 -30.11 -17.64 -23.77
N ARG A 64 -30.74 -16.75 -23.01
CA ARG A 64 -31.23 -15.44 -23.49
C ARG A 64 -30.61 -14.26 -22.77
N LEU A 65 -30.15 -14.47 -21.54
CA LEU A 65 -29.60 -13.42 -20.69
C LEU A 65 -28.41 -13.95 -19.88
N VAL A 66 -27.31 -13.20 -19.91
CA VAL A 66 -26.18 -13.39 -19.00
C VAL A 66 -26.06 -12.15 -18.12
N ILE A 67 -26.09 -12.35 -16.81
CA ILE A 67 -25.93 -11.29 -15.81
C ILE A 67 -24.60 -11.50 -15.10
N ARG A 68 -23.71 -10.51 -15.14
CA ARG A 68 -22.55 -10.49 -14.24
C ARG A 68 -22.90 -9.76 -12.94
N ALA A 69 -22.78 -10.45 -11.82
CA ALA A 69 -22.78 -9.85 -10.49
C ALA A 69 -21.45 -9.11 -10.26
N GLY A 70 -21.32 -7.92 -10.85
CA GLY A 70 -20.14 -7.04 -10.75
C GLY A 70 -20.33 -5.72 -11.50
N SER A 71 -19.30 -4.86 -11.51
CA SER A 71 -19.37 -3.50 -12.08
C SER A 71 -19.38 -3.43 -13.61
N GLY A 72 -18.95 -4.51 -14.27
CA GLY A 72 -18.71 -4.54 -15.71
C GLY A 72 -19.07 -5.86 -16.35
N VAL A 73 -18.54 -6.15 -17.54
CA VAL A 73 -18.84 -7.38 -18.30
C VAL A 73 -17.59 -8.13 -18.79
N ASP A 74 -16.41 -7.83 -18.23
CA ASP A 74 -15.08 -8.30 -18.70
C ASP A 74 -14.90 -9.84 -18.70
N THR A 75 -15.68 -10.54 -17.89
CA THR A 75 -15.67 -12.00 -17.82
C THR A 75 -16.53 -12.63 -18.91
N ILE A 76 -17.26 -11.85 -19.70
CA ILE A 76 -18.22 -12.31 -20.71
C ILE A 76 -17.70 -11.96 -22.10
N ASP A 77 -17.73 -12.93 -23.02
CA ASP A 77 -17.53 -12.67 -24.45
C ASP A 77 -18.76 -11.97 -25.04
N VAL A 78 -18.84 -10.65 -24.86
CA VAL A 78 -19.99 -9.82 -25.28
C VAL A 78 -20.19 -9.86 -26.80
N ALA A 79 -19.12 -10.01 -27.58
CA ALA A 79 -19.21 -10.12 -29.03
C ALA A 79 -19.92 -11.42 -29.44
N ALA A 80 -19.50 -12.56 -28.88
CA ALA A 80 -20.17 -13.84 -29.11
C ALA A 80 -21.63 -13.85 -28.59
N ALA A 81 -21.89 -13.20 -27.46
CA ALA A 81 -23.24 -13.05 -26.93
C ALA A 81 -24.13 -12.28 -27.92
N SER A 82 -23.61 -11.18 -28.47
CA SER A 82 -24.31 -10.34 -29.46
C SER A 82 -24.62 -11.10 -30.76
N GLU A 83 -23.66 -11.88 -31.28
CA GLU A 83 -23.87 -12.73 -32.46
C GLU A 83 -25.02 -13.74 -32.28
N ARG A 84 -25.20 -14.23 -31.05
CA ARG A 84 -26.27 -15.18 -30.70
C ARG A 84 -27.57 -14.52 -30.26
N GLY A 85 -27.63 -13.18 -30.20
CA GLY A 85 -28.80 -12.47 -29.68
C GLY A 85 -29.04 -12.64 -28.17
N ILE A 86 -27.98 -12.96 -27.42
CA ILE A 86 -28.01 -13.13 -25.97
C ILE A 86 -27.77 -11.76 -25.33
N LEU A 87 -28.69 -11.33 -24.47
CA LEU A 87 -28.55 -10.07 -23.72
C LEU A 87 -27.47 -10.22 -22.65
N VAL A 88 -26.67 -9.17 -22.45
CA VAL A 88 -25.68 -9.10 -21.38
C VAL A 88 -26.01 -7.94 -20.47
N SER A 89 -26.05 -8.19 -19.16
CA SER A 89 -26.27 -7.20 -18.12
C SER A 89 -25.26 -7.34 -17.00
N HIS A 90 -25.11 -6.31 -16.18
CA HIS A 90 -24.25 -6.31 -15.01
C HIS A 90 -24.91 -5.55 -13.85
N CYS A 91 -24.51 -5.84 -12.61
CA CYS A 91 -25.10 -5.28 -11.39
C CYS A 91 -24.39 -4.00 -10.88
N GLY A 92 -23.79 -3.20 -11.75
CA GLY A 92 -22.89 -2.09 -11.35
C GLY A 92 -23.54 -0.99 -10.50
N ALA A 93 -24.86 -0.83 -10.57
CA ALA A 93 -25.58 0.18 -9.78
C ALA A 93 -25.75 -0.20 -8.30
N ALA A 94 -25.78 -1.49 -7.96
CA ALA A 94 -26.04 -1.96 -6.59
C ALA A 94 -24.91 -1.59 -5.62
N GLU A 95 -23.66 -1.67 -6.08
CA GLU A 95 -22.48 -1.31 -5.29
C GLU A 95 -22.14 0.19 -5.35
N ALA A 96 -22.73 0.94 -6.28
CA ALA A 96 -22.43 2.36 -6.48
C ALA A 96 -22.78 3.20 -5.25
N VAL A 97 -23.84 2.82 -4.53
CA VAL A 97 -24.26 3.50 -3.28
C VAL A 97 -23.23 3.28 -2.18
N ALA A 98 -22.89 2.03 -1.89
CA ALA A 98 -21.93 1.69 -0.84
C ALA A 98 -20.53 2.27 -1.11
N ARG A 99 -20.05 2.23 -2.37
CA ARG A 99 -18.79 2.86 -2.75
C ARG A 99 -18.83 4.38 -2.61
N ALA A 100 -19.94 5.01 -3.00
CA ALA A 100 -20.09 6.46 -2.83
C ALA A 100 -20.09 6.85 -1.35
N GLU A 101 -20.77 6.09 -0.49
CA GLU A 101 -20.76 6.29 0.96
C GLU A 101 -19.35 6.15 1.55
N LEU A 102 -18.58 5.13 1.10
CA LEU A 102 -17.18 4.96 1.48
C LEU A 102 -16.32 6.16 1.06
N ILE A 103 -16.46 6.63 -0.18
CA ILE A 103 -15.72 7.81 -0.70
C ILE A 103 -16.03 9.05 0.13
N ILE A 104 -17.32 9.33 0.39
CA ILE A 104 -17.73 10.46 1.22
C ILE A 104 -17.23 10.29 2.67
N GLY A 105 -17.27 9.08 3.21
CA GLY A 105 -16.73 8.74 4.52
C GLY A 105 -15.23 9.03 4.62
N MET A 106 -14.44 8.65 3.60
CA MET A 106 -13.01 8.96 3.52
C MET A 106 -12.76 10.46 3.45
N ILE A 107 -13.53 11.19 2.64
CA ILE A 107 -13.44 12.66 2.55
C ILE A 107 -13.68 13.29 3.93
N LEU A 108 -14.73 12.88 4.63
CA LEU A 108 -15.05 13.37 5.98
C LEU A 108 -14.00 12.98 7.02
N ALA A 109 -13.50 11.74 6.97
CA ALA A 109 -12.49 11.25 7.90
C ALA A 109 -11.15 11.99 7.75
N LEU A 110 -10.80 12.38 6.52
CA LEU A 110 -9.62 13.20 6.24
C LEU A 110 -9.83 14.65 6.68
N ASP A 111 -10.96 15.28 6.32
CA ASP A 111 -11.29 16.66 6.73
C ASP A 111 -11.36 16.82 8.26
N ARG A 112 -11.84 15.80 8.97
CA ARG A 112 -11.98 15.82 10.43
C ARG A 112 -10.78 15.26 11.17
N GLY A 113 -9.76 14.78 10.46
CA GLY A 113 -8.59 14.15 11.07
C GLY A 113 -8.93 12.94 11.93
N VAL A 114 -9.99 12.18 11.58
CA VAL A 114 -10.40 10.98 12.33
C VAL A 114 -9.27 9.96 12.38
N HIS A 115 -8.51 9.86 11.28
CA HIS A 115 -7.31 9.02 11.18
C HIS A 115 -6.18 9.43 12.14
N LEU A 116 -6.20 10.68 12.64
CA LEU A 116 -5.25 11.21 13.62
C LEU A 116 -5.82 11.25 15.04
N ALA A 117 -7.11 10.92 15.24
CA ALA A 117 -7.77 11.05 16.53
C ALA A 117 -7.09 10.23 17.64
N HIS A 118 -6.47 9.10 17.29
CA HIS A 118 -5.69 8.28 18.24
C HIS A 118 -4.44 9.02 18.78
N ARG A 119 -3.89 9.99 18.03
CA ARG A 119 -2.67 10.73 18.38
C ARG A 119 -2.93 11.90 19.35
N LYS A 120 -4.18 12.14 19.77
CA LYS A 120 -4.62 13.33 20.55
C LYS A 120 -4.25 14.68 19.88
N GLU A 121 -3.91 14.68 18.60
CA GLU A 121 -3.66 15.89 17.82
C GLU A 121 -4.98 16.44 17.28
N ARG A 122 -5.21 17.75 17.45
CA ARG A 122 -6.32 18.43 16.78
C ARG A 122 -5.93 18.72 15.34
N ALA A 123 -6.45 17.95 14.39
CA ALA A 123 -6.42 18.34 12.99
C ALA A 123 -7.35 19.55 12.77
N PRO A 124 -6.95 20.55 11.97
CA PRO A 124 -7.84 21.65 11.61
C PRO A 124 -9.01 21.11 10.78
N ALA A 125 -10.23 21.22 11.31
CA ALA A 125 -11.45 20.90 10.58
C ALA A 125 -11.83 22.07 9.67
N LEU A 126 -11.35 22.03 8.42
CA LEU A 126 -11.56 23.10 7.44
C LEU A 126 -13.03 23.18 6.99
N GLY A 127 -13.73 22.04 6.98
CA GLY A 127 -15.09 21.94 6.49
C GLY A 127 -15.14 21.84 4.96
N LEU A 128 -16.24 21.28 4.46
CA LEU A 128 -16.38 20.95 3.04
C LEU A 128 -17.16 22.00 2.23
N ALA A 129 -17.92 22.88 2.88
CA ALA A 129 -18.75 23.85 2.18
C ALA A 129 -17.88 24.87 1.40
N GLY A 130 -18.15 25.05 0.11
CA GLY A 130 -17.43 25.96 -0.78
C GLY A 130 -16.19 25.39 -1.45
N ARG A 131 -15.65 24.28 -0.93
CA ARG A 131 -14.51 23.56 -1.52
C ARG A 131 -14.88 22.88 -2.84
N SER A 132 -13.89 22.61 -3.68
CA SER A 132 -14.09 21.90 -4.95
C SER A 132 -13.75 20.40 -4.83
N LEU A 133 -14.63 19.57 -5.39
CA LEU A 133 -14.44 18.12 -5.57
C LEU A 133 -14.35 17.81 -7.06
N GLY A 134 -13.20 17.36 -7.53
CA GLY A 134 -12.96 16.85 -8.87
C GLY A 134 -13.26 15.36 -8.94
N LEU A 135 -14.05 14.93 -9.92
CA LEU A 135 -14.30 13.53 -10.24
C LEU A 135 -13.63 13.20 -11.57
N PHE A 136 -12.64 12.30 -11.54
CA PHE A 136 -12.02 11.79 -12.75
C PHE A 136 -12.81 10.58 -13.24
N GLY A 137 -13.63 10.77 -14.26
CA GLY A 137 -14.64 9.83 -14.75
C GLY A 137 -16.01 10.07 -14.11
N PHE A 138 -17.09 9.72 -14.84
CA PHE A 138 -18.47 10.00 -14.44
C PHE A 138 -19.41 8.80 -14.53
N ASP A 139 -18.98 7.71 -13.91
CA ASP A 139 -19.72 6.46 -13.75
C ASP A 139 -20.91 6.57 -12.76
N ALA A 140 -21.57 5.44 -12.47
CA ALA A 140 -22.69 5.40 -11.53
C ALA A 140 -22.28 5.82 -10.11
N THR A 141 -21.06 5.46 -9.68
CA THR A 141 -20.52 5.83 -8.36
C THR A 141 -20.27 7.34 -8.27
N ALA A 142 -19.60 7.92 -9.27
CA ALA A 142 -19.30 9.34 -9.36
C ALA A 142 -20.58 10.19 -9.33
N ARG A 143 -21.67 9.75 -9.99
CA ARG A 143 -22.97 10.43 -9.94
C ARG A 143 -23.54 10.45 -8.52
N ARG A 144 -23.42 9.34 -7.78
CA ARG A 144 -23.90 9.27 -6.40
C ARG A 144 -23.02 10.09 -5.45
N VAL A 145 -21.70 10.05 -5.62
CA VAL A 145 -20.76 10.92 -4.90
C VAL A 145 -21.12 12.39 -5.15
N ARG A 146 -21.41 12.77 -6.40
CA ARG A 146 -21.83 14.14 -6.76
C ARG A 146 -23.08 14.59 -6.02
N GLU A 147 -24.09 13.73 -5.89
CA GLU A 147 -25.34 14.05 -5.18
C GLU A 147 -25.08 14.38 -3.71
N VAL A 148 -24.33 13.52 -3.02
CA VAL A 148 -24.01 13.71 -1.59
C VAL A 148 -23.08 14.91 -1.41
N ALA A 149 -22.05 15.06 -2.25
CA ALA A 149 -21.09 16.15 -2.20
C ALA A 149 -21.76 17.53 -2.34
N ARG A 150 -22.72 17.68 -3.26
CA ARG A 150 -23.50 18.93 -3.40
C ARG A 150 -24.34 19.23 -2.16
N GLY A 151 -24.90 18.20 -1.51
CA GLY A 151 -25.61 18.35 -0.24
C GLY A 151 -24.70 18.85 0.90
N LEU A 152 -23.42 18.52 0.85
CA LEU A 152 -22.38 19.00 1.78
C LEU A 152 -21.80 20.38 1.39
N GLY A 153 -22.28 20.98 0.29
CA GLY A 153 -21.86 22.29 -0.17
C GLY A 153 -20.59 22.31 -1.03
N LEU A 154 -20.13 21.16 -1.54
CA LEU A 154 -18.99 21.08 -2.45
C LEU A 154 -19.36 21.53 -3.88
N ARG A 155 -18.44 22.22 -4.54
CA ARG A 155 -18.50 22.51 -5.99
C ARG A 155 -17.93 21.32 -6.76
N VAL A 156 -18.72 20.68 -7.61
CA VAL A 156 -18.31 19.45 -8.28
C VAL A 156 -17.80 19.72 -9.69
N HIS A 157 -16.54 19.35 -9.93
CA HIS A 157 -15.87 19.37 -11.22
C HIS A 157 -15.74 17.94 -11.75
N VAL A 158 -15.80 17.76 -13.06
CA VAL A 158 -15.72 16.44 -13.68
C VAL A 158 -14.82 16.48 -14.90
N PHE A 159 -13.89 15.53 -15.01
CA PHE A 159 -13.20 15.24 -16.26
C PHE A 159 -13.53 13.80 -16.67
N ASP A 160 -14.17 13.65 -17.83
CA ASP A 160 -14.45 12.35 -18.44
C ASP A 160 -14.43 12.57 -19.95
N GLU A 161 -13.71 11.72 -20.70
CA GLU A 161 -13.52 11.91 -22.15
C GLU A 161 -14.85 11.90 -22.92
N SER A 162 -15.84 11.16 -22.42
CA SER A 162 -17.18 11.08 -22.98
C SER A 162 -18.11 12.21 -22.54
N MET A 163 -17.65 13.11 -21.67
CA MET A 163 -18.45 14.20 -21.12
C MET A 163 -18.61 15.34 -22.13
N THR A 164 -19.87 15.60 -22.52
CA THR A 164 -20.25 16.75 -23.35
C THR A 164 -20.74 17.92 -22.48
N ALA A 165 -20.78 19.13 -23.04
CA ALA A 165 -21.31 20.31 -22.34
C ALA A 165 -22.78 20.12 -21.91
N THR A 166 -23.60 19.51 -22.76
CA THR A 166 -25.00 19.20 -22.45
C THR A 166 -25.12 18.25 -21.26
N ARG A 167 -24.38 17.14 -21.26
CA ARG A 167 -24.38 16.17 -20.15
C ARG A 167 -23.91 16.77 -18.84
N ALA A 168 -22.90 17.64 -18.89
CA ALA A 168 -22.41 18.35 -17.71
C ALA A 168 -23.48 19.32 -17.15
N SER A 169 -24.18 20.04 -18.02
CA SER A 169 -25.28 20.93 -17.63
C SER A 169 -26.44 20.17 -17.01
N GLU A 170 -26.87 19.07 -17.62
CA GLU A 170 -27.94 18.19 -17.08
C GLU A 170 -27.56 17.58 -15.72
N ALA A 171 -26.29 17.20 -15.57
CA ALA A 171 -25.77 16.70 -14.31
C ALA A 171 -25.47 17.80 -13.29
N GLY A 172 -25.55 19.09 -13.66
CA GLY A 172 -25.23 20.22 -12.80
C GLY A 172 -23.81 20.13 -12.22
N VAL A 173 -22.83 19.82 -13.07
CA VAL A 173 -21.40 19.74 -12.75
C VAL A 173 -20.58 20.64 -13.68
N HIS A 174 -19.41 21.07 -13.24
CA HIS A 174 -18.47 21.82 -14.08
C HIS A 174 -17.58 20.85 -14.85
N ARG A 175 -17.61 20.90 -16.19
CA ARG A 175 -16.69 20.10 -17.02
C ARG A 175 -15.30 20.72 -17.01
N SER A 176 -14.30 19.93 -16.60
CA SER A 176 -12.89 20.29 -16.67
C SER A 176 -12.36 20.04 -18.08
N ALA A 177 -11.49 20.93 -18.57
CA ALA A 177 -10.98 20.87 -19.95
C ALA A 177 -9.99 19.72 -20.18
N SER A 178 -9.27 19.32 -19.14
CA SER A 178 -8.30 18.22 -19.16
C SER A 178 -8.22 17.56 -17.77
N ALA A 179 -7.56 16.40 -17.71
CA ALA A 179 -7.14 15.77 -16.47
C ALA A 179 -6.35 16.74 -15.59
N ASP A 180 -5.39 17.45 -16.15
CA ASP A 180 -4.54 18.37 -15.39
C ASP A 180 -5.34 19.55 -14.83
N ALA A 181 -6.29 20.08 -15.61
CA ALA A 181 -7.19 21.14 -15.14
C ALA A 181 -8.05 20.66 -13.97
N LEU A 182 -8.54 19.42 -14.01
CA LEU A 182 -9.30 18.85 -12.88
C LEU A 182 -8.49 18.89 -11.59
N PHE A 183 -7.22 18.49 -11.63
CA PHE A 183 -6.35 18.49 -10.44
C PHE A 183 -5.96 19.90 -9.99
N SER A 184 -5.86 20.86 -10.90
CA SER A 184 -5.59 22.27 -10.56
C SER A 184 -6.79 23.00 -9.96
N ASP A 185 -8.01 22.64 -10.37
CA ASP A 185 -9.23 23.35 -9.98
C ASP A 185 -9.91 22.74 -8.74
N SER A 186 -9.37 21.64 -8.20
CA SER A 186 -10.01 20.84 -7.14
C SER A 186 -9.23 20.86 -5.83
N ASP A 187 -9.92 21.05 -4.72
CA ASP A 187 -9.35 20.82 -3.38
C ASP A 187 -9.28 19.32 -3.03
N ILE A 188 -10.15 18.53 -3.66
CA ILE A 188 -10.29 17.09 -3.45
C ILE A 188 -10.48 16.45 -4.82
N VAL A 189 -9.74 15.39 -5.16
CA VAL A 189 -9.95 14.62 -6.39
C VAL A 189 -10.32 13.18 -6.03
N SER A 190 -11.40 12.67 -6.62
CA SER A 190 -11.77 11.26 -6.55
C SER A 190 -11.66 10.58 -7.92
N LEU A 191 -11.07 9.39 -7.94
CA LEU A 191 -10.81 8.63 -9.16
C LEU A 191 -11.92 7.61 -9.44
N HIS A 192 -12.53 7.72 -10.62
CA HIS A 192 -13.64 6.92 -11.15
C HIS A 192 -13.43 6.56 -12.63
N PRO A 193 -12.25 6.07 -13.03
CA PRO A 193 -11.98 5.89 -14.45
C PRO A 193 -12.91 4.86 -15.10
N PRO A 194 -13.15 4.98 -16.42
CA PRO A 194 -13.86 3.96 -17.18
C PRO A 194 -13.19 2.58 -17.08
N GLU A 195 -13.98 1.54 -17.37
CA GLU A 195 -13.51 0.15 -17.40
C GLU A 195 -12.49 -0.06 -18.53
N GLY A 196 -11.45 -0.86 -18.27
CA GLY A 196 -10.34 -1.12 -19.20
C GLY A 196 -8.95 -0.83 -18.63
N ASP A 197 -7.91 -1.07 -19.44
CA ASP A 197 -6.54 -0.65 -19.14
C ASP A 197 -6.48 0.87 -19.26
N THR A 198 -6.16 1.55 -18.16
CA THR A 198 -5.95 3.01 -18.18
C THR A 198 -4.64 3.28 -17.48
N ASP A 199 -3.83 4.12 -18.13
CA ASP A 199 -2.56 4.61 -17.60
C ASP A 199 -2.73 5.27 -16.22
N VAL A 200 -1.60 5.49 -15.56
CA VAL A 200 -1.52 6.20 -14.29
C VAL A 200 -2.19 7.58 -14.41
N ILE A 201 -3.21 7.83 -13.57
CA ILE A 201 -4.00 9.07 -13.61
C ILE A 201 -3.44 10.12 -12.66
N ALA A 202 -3.13 9.74 -11.41
CA ALA A 202 -2.57 10.62 -10.39
C ALA A 202 -1.04 10.57 -10.43
N THR A 203 -0.45 11.19 -11.45
CA THR A 203 1.01 11.34 -11.59
C THR A 203 1.56 12.34 -10.57
N ALA A 204 2.88 12.39 -10.41
CA ALA A 204 3.54 13.37 -9.52
C ALA A 204 3.14 14.81 -9.86
N GLU A 205 3.11 15.16 -11.15
CA GLU A 205 2.77 16.49 -11.65
C GLU A 205 1.32 16.85 -11.32
N ARG A 206 0.40 15.89 -11.44
CA ARG A 206 -1.01 16.11 -11.11
C ARG A 206 -1.25 16.20 -9.61
N LEU A 207 -0.57 15.38 -8.82
CA LEU A 207 -0.62 15.48 -7.36
C LEU A 207 -0.04 16.81 -6.86
N ALA A 208 1.04 17.30 -7.46
CA ALA A 208 1.58 18.62 -7.13
C ALA A 208 0.59 19.77 -7.41
N ARG A 209 -0.28 19.62 -8.43
CA ARG A 209 -1.31 20.62 -8.79
C ARG A 209 -2.45 20.73 -7.78
N LEU A 210 -2.72 19.67 -7.01
CA LEU A 210 -3.69 19.68 -5.90
C LEU A 210 -3.26 20.58 -4.74
N GLY A 211 -1.97 20.91 -4.67
CA GLY A 211 -1.40 21.74 -3.61
C GLY A 211 -1.28 21.01 -2.26
N PRO A 212 -0.67 21.66 -1.26
CA PRO A 212 -0.29 21.03 0.01
C PRO A 212 -1.46 20.61 0.90
N GLN A 213 -2.67 21.14 0.65
CA GLN A 213 -3.91 20.79 1.36
C GLN A 213 -4.85 19.91 0.50
N GLY A 214 -4.39 19.55 -0.70
CA GLY A 214 -5.18 18.80 -1.64
C GLY A 214 -5.31 17.33 -1.23
N THR A 215 -6.50 16.77 -1.46
CA THR A 215 -6.80 15.39 -1.07
C THR A 215 -7.07 14.52 -2.29
N LEU A 216 -6.41 13.36 -2.41
CA LEU A 216 -6.75 12.35 -3.40
C LEU A 216 -7.53 11.19 -2.73
N ILE A 217 -8.65 10.81 -3.35
CA ILE A 217 -9.45 9.65 -2.96
C ILE A 217 -9.46 8.64 -4.11
N ASN A 218 -8.81 7.49 -3.90
CA ASN A 218 -8.90 6.37 -4.84
C ASN A 218 -9.67 5.20 -4.22
N ALA A 219 -10.89 4.97 -4.72
CA ALA A 219 -11.73 3.82 -4.37
C ALA A 219 -12.03 2.94 -5.59
N ALA A 220 -11.27 3.13 -6.68
CA ALA A 220 -11.41 2.38 -7.92
C ALA A 220 -10.37 1.25 -7.98
N ARG A 221 -9.29 1.42 -8.75
CA ARG A 221 -8.22 0.42 -8.90
C ARG A 221 -6.86 0.99 -8.52
N ARG A 222 -5.96 0.10 -8.09
CA ARG A 222 -4.66 0.47 -7.49
C ARG A 222 -3.69 1.14 -8.47
N GLY A 223 -3.68 0.75 -9.75
CA GLY A 223 -2.72 1.23 -10.77
C GLY A 223 -2.90 2.69 -11.24
N LEU A 224 -3.76 3.47 -10.56
CA LEU A 224 -4.05 4.85 -10.93
C LEU A 224 -3.16 5.87 -10.22
N ILE A 225 -2.35 5.44 -9.24
CA ILE A 225 -1.50 6.29 -8.39
C ILE A 225 -0.05 5.90 -8.54
N ASP A 226 0.81 6.92 -8.58
CA ASP A 226 2.23 6.78 -8.81
C ASP A 226 3.03 6.88 -7.47
N LEU A 227 3.74 5.82 -7.05
CA LEU A 227 4.44 5.71 -5.75
C LEU A 227 5.98 5.67 -5.89
N ALA A 228 6.68 6.50 -5.10
CA ALA A 228 7.98 7.12 -5.40
C ALA A 228 9.24 6.20 -5.56
N ALA A 229 9.36 5.06 -4.90
CA ALA A 229 10.59 4.24 -5.02
C ALA A 229 10.68 3.46 -6.35
N ALA A 230 9.53 3.06 -6.90
CA ALA A 230 9.45 2.48 -8.23
C ALA A 230 9.49 3.54 -9.33
N LYS A 231 9.03 4.77 -9.04
CA LYS A 231 9.13 5.91 -9.95
C LYS A 231 10.55 6.24 -10.34
N ASP A 232 11.46 6.31 -9.37
CA ASP A 232 12.85 6.68 -9.63
C ASP A 232 13.48 5.73 -10.67
N ALA A 233 13.21 4.43 -10.53
CA ALA A 233 13.66 3.40 -11.45
C ALA A 233 12.97 3.43 -12.82
N LEU A 234 11.65 3.69 -12.85
CA LEU A 234 10.87 3.85 -14.09
C LEU A 234 11.24 5.13 -14.84
N ALA A 235 11.45 6.23 -14.12
CA ALA A 235 11.79 7.54 -14.65
C ALA A 235 13.23 7.58 -15.20
N ARG A 236 14.16 6.84 -14.59
CA ARG A 236 15.52 6.64 -15.14
C ARG A 236 15.59 5.57 -16.24
N GLY A 237 14.49 4.85 -16.49
CA GLY A 237 14.42 3.78 -17.50
C GLY A 237 15.19 2.50 -17.12
N GLU A 238 15.54 2.36 -15.85
CA GLU A 238 16.28 1.21 -15.31
C GLU A 238 15.37 -0.01 -15.10
N LEU A 239 14.10 0.23 -14.75
CA LEU A 239 13.06 -0.80 -14.69
C LEU A 239 12.24 -0.78 -15.99
N LYS A 240 12.42 -1.80 -16.84
CA LYS A 240 11.71 -1.91 -18.14
C LYS A 240 10.48 -2.82 -18.04
N PRO A 241 9.47 -2.65 -18.94
CA PRO A 241 8.34 -3.57 -19.00
C PRO A 241 8.78 -5.03 -19.12
N GLY A 242 8.20 -5.91 -18.30
CA GLY A 242 8.55 -7.34 -18.24
C GLY A 242 9.68 -7.70 -17.28
N MET A 243 10.43 -6.72 -16.75
CA MET A 243 11.39 -6.95 -15.68
C MET A 243 10.68 -7.13 -14.33
N ARG A 244 11.37 -7.80 -13.40
CA ARG A 244 10.95 -7.98 -12.01
C ARG A 244 11.88 -7.19 -11.10
N LEU A 245 11.33 -6.52 -10.08
CA LEU A 245 12.16 -5.96 -9.02
C LEU A 245 12.61 -7.10 -8.11
N ILE A 246 13.91 -7.21 -7.86
CA ILE A 246 14.49 -8.18 -6.92
C ILE A 246 15.27 -7.47 -5.82
N ASP A 247 15.15 -7.92 -4.57
CA ASP A 247 15.98 -7.44 -3.47
C ASP A 247 16.12 -8.52 -2.38
N SER A 248 17.11 -8.38 -1.50
CA SER A 248 17.37 -9.28 -0.39
C SER A 248 16.74 -8.69 0.88
N THR A 249 15.54 -9.14 1.22
CA THR A 249 14.85 -8.65 2.42
C THR A 249 13.75 -9.60 2.85
N SER A 250 13.71 -9.86 4.16
CA SER A 250 12.61 -10.53 4.85
C SER A 250 11.82 -9.58 5.75
N GLY A 251 12.18 -8.29 5.77
CA GLY A 251 11.67 -7.30 6.70
C GLY A 251 10.70 -6.31 6.06
N ASN A 252 10.63 -5.11 6.64
CA ASN A 252 9.68 -4.07 6.26
C ASN A 252 9.86 -3.59 4.81
N THR A 253 11.10 -3.55 4.31
CA THR A 253 11.37 -3.25 2.89
C THR A 253 10.72 -4.27 1.96
N GLY A 254 10.75 -5.56 2.30
CA GLY A 254 10.13 -6.60 1.49
C GLY A 254 8.62 -6.46 1.43
N ILE A 255 7.98 -6.16 2.56
CA ILE A 255 6.55 -5.87 2.63
C ILE A 255 6.22 -4.61 1.83
N ALA A 256 7.04 -3.56 1.93
CA ALA A 256 6.86 -2.34 1.15
C ALA A 256 6.97 -2.59 -0.36
N TYR A 257 7.99 -3.34 -0.81
CA TYR A 257 8.09 -3.75 -2.21
C TYR A 257 6.90 -4.61 -2.64
N ALA A 258 6.47 -5.56 -1.81
CA ALA A 258 5.31 -6.40 -2.09
C ALA A 258 4.05 -5.55 -2.30
N MET A 259 3.79 -4.61 -1.39
CA MET A 259 2.67 -3.68 -1.47
C MET A 259 2.75 -2.76 -2.69
N VAL A 260 3.92 -2.13 -2.92
CA VAL A 260 4.14 -1.19 -4.03
C VAL A 260 4.13 -1.92 -5.38
N GLY A 261 4.77 -3.08 -5.47
CA GLY A 261 4.80 -3.92 -6.66
C GLY A 261 3.43 -4.44 -7.03
N ALA A 262 2.67 -4.92 -6.04
CA ALA A 262 1.26 -5.20 -6.25
C ALA A 262 0.54 -3.94 -6.76
N ALA A 263 0.63 -2.80 -6.07
CA ALA A 263 -0.03 -1.56 -6.46
C ALA A 263 0.30 -1.09 -7.90
N LEU A 264 1.54 -1.23 -8.33
CA LEU A 264 2.05 -0.75 -9.62
C LEU A 264 2.10 -1.82 -10.71
N GLY A 265 1.68 -3.05 -10.43
CA GLY A 265 1.79 -4.17 -11.38
C GLY A 265 3.23 -4.58 -11.69
N ILE A 266 4.19 -4.18 -10.86
CA ILE A 266 5.60 -4.55 -10.99
C ILE A 266 5.77 -5.92 -10.31
N PRO A 267 6.16 -6.97 -11.03
CA PRO A 267 6.40 -8.26 -10.40
C PRO A 267 7.60 -8.15 -9.45
N ILE A 268 7.44 -8.68 -8.24
CA ILE A 268 8.47 -8.63 -7.19
C ILE A 268 9.03 -10.02 -6.96
N SER A 269 10.34 -10.10 -6.76
CA SER A 269 11.03 -11.28 -6.27
C SER A 269 11.79 -10.91 -4.99
N LEU A 270 11.58 -11.62 -3.89
CA LEU A 270 12.29 -11.37 -2.63
C LEU A 270 13.18 -12.55 -2.30
N VAL A 271 14.47 -12.27 -2.12
CA VAL A 271 15.43 -13.26 -1.64
C VAL A 271 15.54 -13.17 -0.14
N MET A 272 15.34 -14.29 0.55
CA MET A 272 15.42 -14.35 2.02
C MET A 272 15.91 -15.70 2.53
N PRO A 273 16.50 -15.75 3.74
CA PRO A 273 16.89 -17.03 4.34
C PRO A 273 15.69 -17.95 4.59
N LYS A 274 15.88 -19.26 4.39
CA LYS A 274 14.78 -20.23 4.56
C LYS A 274 14.19 -20.26 5.99
N ASN A 275 14.96 -19.87 7.00
CA ASN A 275 14.57 -19.85 8.42
C ASN A 275 13.81 -18.57 8.85
N VAL A 276 13.52 -17.64 7.94
CA VAL A 276 12.64 -16.49 8.23
C VAL A 276 11.27 -16.96 8.72
N SER A 277 10.65 -16.20 9.63
CA SER A 277 9.38 -16.54 10.26
C SER A 277 8.24 -16.76 9.24
N VAL A 278 7.33 -17.68 9.56
CA VAL A 278 6.16 -18.00 8.72
C VAL A 278 5.27 -16.77 8.45
N PRO A 279 4.95 -15.91 9.44
CA PRO A 279 4.11 -14.74 9.19
C PRO A 279 4.70 -13.78 8.13
N ARG A 280 6.02 -13.58 8.12
CA ARG A 280 6.67 -12.71 7.13
C ARG A 280 6.57 -13.25 5.70
N LYS A 281 6.67 -14.57 5.55
CA LYS A 281 6.45 -15.25 4.26
C LYS A 281 4.99 -15.12 3.82
N GLN A 282 4.04 -15.35 4.73
CA GLN A 282 2.61 -15.24 4.42
C GLN A 282 2.19 -13.82 4.03
N VAL A 283 2.68 -12.80 4.73
CA VAL A 283 2.37 -11.40 4.40
C VAL A 283 2.87 -11.02 3.01
N THR A 284 4.10 -11.44 2.65
CA THR A 284 4.67 -11.11 1.34
C THR A 284 4.06 -11.95 0.21
N ASP A 285 3.78 -13.23 0.46
CA ASP A 285 3.10 -14.14 -0.49
C ASP A 285 1.68 -13.67 -0.83
N ALA A 286 0.95 -13.11 0.14
CA ALA A 286 -0.39 -12.55 -0.08
C ALA A 286 -0.43 -11.42 -1.13
N TYR A 287 0.70 -10.77 -1.40
CA TYR A 287 0.83 -9.75 -2.44
C TYR A 287 1.30 -10.30 -3.80
N GLY A 288 1.45 -11.62 -3.96
CA GLY A 288 1.85 -12.26 -5.21
C GLY A 288 3.35 -12.15 -5.51
N VAL A 289 4.18 -12.06 -4.47
CA VAL A 289 5.63 -11.98 -4.57
C VAL A 289 6.25 -13.36 -4.86
N GLU A 290 7.26 -13.42 -5.73
CA GLU A 290 8.08 -14.62 -5.89
C GLU A 290 9.10 -14.70 -4.73
N LEU A 291 8.97 -15.70 -3.86
CA LEU A 291 9.90 -15.92 -2.76
C LEU A 291 11.05 -16.84 -3.18
N ILE A 292 12.28 -16.36 -3.08
CA ILE A 292 13.52 -17.08 -3.38
C ILE A 292 14.28 -17.30 -2.08
N TYR A 293 14.71 -18.53 -1.82
CA TYR A 293 15.33 -18.88 -0.53
C TYR A 293 16.85 -19.02 -0.62
N SER A 294 17.58 -18.31 0.24
CA SER A 294 19.01 -18.52 0.49
C SER A 294 19.23 -19.48 1.66
N SER A 295 20.51 -19.84 1.89
CA SER A 295 20.92 -20.70 3.01
C SER A 295 20.49 -20.10 4.36
N PRO A 296 19.88 -20.89 5.26
CA PRO A 296 19.52 -20.42 6.59
C PRO A 296 20.74 -20.10 7.46
N PHE A 297 21.90 -20.68 7.16
CA PHE A 297 23.14 -20.50 7.93
C PHE A 297 23.91 -19.22 7.58
N GLU A 298 23.61 -18.60 6.44
CA GLU A 298 24.31 -17.41 5.97
C GLU A 298 23.54 -16.10 6.27
N GLY A 299 22.34 -16.21 6.84
CA GLY A 299 21.50 -15.08 7.21
C GLY A 299 21.26 -14.09 6.06
N SER A 300 21.06 -12.82 6.42
CA SER A 300 20.81 -11.74 5.46
C SER A 300 21.95 -11.58 4.45
N ASP A 301 23.19 -11.83 4.85
CA ASP A 301 24.36 -11.68 3.98
C ASP A 301 24.41 -12.74 2.88
N GLY A 302 23.97 -13.96 3.16
CA GLY A 302 23.74 -14.99 2.13
C GLY A 302 22.64 -14.60 1.14
N ALA A 303 21.56 -13.96 1.61
CA ALA A 303 20.51 -13.45 0.74
C ALA A 303 21.03 -12.32 -0.18
N ILE A 304 21.85 -11.40 0.34
CA ILE A 304 22.48 -10.32 -0.45
C ILE A 304 23.36 -10.92 -1.55
N ARG A 305 24.22 -11.90 -1.21
CA ARG A 305 25.07 -12.58 -2.20
C ARG A 305 24.25 -13.25 -3.30
N LEU A 306 23.18 -13.95 -2.94
CA LEU A 306 22.33 -14.63 -3.90
C LEU A 306 21.58 -13.65 -4.83
N VAL A 307 21.11 -12.51 -4.33
CA VAL A 307 20.51 -11.47 -5.21
C VAL A 307 21.53 -10.98 -6.23
N ARG A 308 22.74 -10.64 -5.79
CA ARG A 308 23.81 -10.15 -6.67
C ARG A 308 24.16 -11.17 -7.75
N GLU A 309 24.20 -12.46 -7.40
CA GLU A 309 24.39 -13.56 -8.35
C GLU A 309 23.24 -13.65 -9.36
N LEU A 310 21.98 -13.65 -8.91
CA LEU A 310 20.81 -13.76 -9.77
C LEU A 310 20.68 -12.58 -10.75
N VAL A 311 21.00 -11.38 -10.29
CA VAL A 311 20.98 -10.16 -11.12
C VAL A 311 22.09 -10.22 -12.16
N ALA A 312 23.29 -10.68 -11.79
CA ALA A 312 24.40 -10.83 -12.74
C ALA A 312 24.13 -11.93 -13.79
N GLN A 313 23.44 -13.01 -13.41
CA GLN A 313 23.07 -14.11 -14.32
C GLN A 313 21.88 -13.74 -15.23
N HIS A 314 20.99 -12.87 -14.78
CA HIS A 314 19.77 -12.50 -15.49
C HIS A 314 19.52 -10.98 -15.52
N PRO A 315 20.44 -10.19 -16.11
CA PRO A 315 20.38 -8.72 -16.06
C PRO A 315 19.15 -8.14 -16.79
N ASP A 316 18.61 -8.85 -17.78
CA ASP A 316 17.39 -8.43 -18.50
C ASP A 316 16.09 -8.83 -17.79
N ARG A 317 16.16 -9.69 -16.77
CA ARG A 317 14.98 -10.14 -16.01
C ARG A 317 14.79 -9.31 -14.74
N TYR A 318 15.88 -8.87 -14.12
CA TYR A 318 15.87 -8.32 -12.78
C TYR A 318 16.35 -6.88 -12.72
N TYR A 319 15.55 -6.04 -12.09
CA TYR A 319 15.99 -4.73 -11.61
C TYR A 319 16.29 -4.86 -10.11
N TYR A 320 17.51 -4.53 -9.72
CA TYR A 320 17.96 -4.61 -8.34
C TYR A 320 18.14 -3.20 -7.78
N PRO A 321 17.21 -2.72 -6.92
CA PRO A 321 17.30 -1.38 -6.36
C PRO A 321 18.44 -1.22 -5.34
N ASP A 322 18.99 -2.32 -4.84
CA ASP A 322 20.02 -2.41 -3.79
C ASP A 322 19.85 -1.40 -2.65
N GLN A 323 18.93 -1.68 -1.73
CA GLN A 323 18.66 -0.81 -0.57
C GLN A 323 19.89 -0.47 0.30
N TYR A 324 20.99 -1.22 0.18
CA TYR A 324 22.20 -1.03 0.97
C TYR A 324 23.22 -0.08 0.34
N SER A 325 23.12 0.19 -0.98
CA SER A 325 24.01 1.10 -1.72
C SER A 325 23.26 2.28 -2.37
N ASN A 326 21.94 2.20 -2.45
CA ASN A 326 21.13 3.19 -3.15
C ASN A 326 20.95 4.49 -2.36
N GLU A 327 21.45 5.59 -2.91
CA GLU A 327 21.34 6.93 -2.33
C GLU A 327 19.88 7.40 -2.16
N SER A 328 18.92 6.91 -2.95
CA SER A 328 17.49 7.23 -2.75
C SER A 328 17.00 6.81 -1.36
N ASN A 329 17.60 5.77 -0.74
CA ASN A 329 17.32 5.39 0.64
C ASN A 329 17.73 6.53 1.62
N VAL A 330 18.93 7.08 1.45
CA VAL A 330 19.43 8.21 2.24
C VAL A 330 18.58 9.45 1.99
N LEU A 331 18.28 9.76 0.73
CA LEU A 331 17.53 10.96 0.34
C LEU A 331 16.10 10.94 0.86
N ALA A 332 15.44 9.79 0.92
CA ALA A 332 14.10 9.68 1.51
C ALA A 332 14.06 10.20 2.96
N HIS A 333 15.12 9.96 3.74
CA HIS A 333 15.24 10.44 5.11
C HIS A 333 15.84 11.85 5.19
N TYR A 334 16.67 12.24 4.24
CA TYR A 334 17.20 13.59 4.15
C TYR A 334 16.11 14.61 3.81
N ASP A 335 15.29 14.33 2.80
CA ASP A 335 14.24 15.24 2.32
C ASP A 335 12.90 15.06 3.05
N GLY A 336 12.67 13.90 3.67
CA GLY A 336 11.49 13.61 4.49
C GLY A 336 11.78 13.67 5.97
N THR A 337 12.21 12.54 6.55
CA THR A 337 12.30 12.32 8.01
C THR A 337 13.06 13.43 8.76
N GLY A 338 14.21 13.88 8.25
CA GLY A 338 15.00 14.92 8.88
C GLY A 338 14.33 16.30 8.87
N VAL A 339 13.57 16.61 7.81
CA VAL A 339 12.78 17.86 7.72
C VAL A 339 11.63 17.81 8.72
N GLU A 340 10.89 16.70 8.74
CA GLU A 340 9.75 16.52 9.65
C GLU A 340 10.16 16.63 11.13
N ILE A 341 11.29 16.01 11.53
CA ILE A 341 11.81 16.10 12.90
C ILE A 341 12.15 17.56 13.25
N TRP A 342 12.80 18.29 12.35
CA TRP A 342 13.15 19.68 12.60
C TRP A 342 11.90 20.56 12.79
N GLU A 343 10.92 20.43 11.89
CA GLU A 343 9.69 21.20 11.91
C GLU A 343 8.81 20.87 13.13
N GLN A 344 8.56 19.58 13.39
CA GLN A 344 7.71 19.13 14.50
C GLN A 344 8.30 19.46 15.87
N THR A 345 9.63 19.50 15.99
CA THR A 345 10.28 19.95 17.22
C THR A 345 10.37 21.47 17.32
N GLY A 346 10.04 22.22 16.27
CA GLY A 346 10.25 23.67 16.19
C GLY A 346 11.72 24.05 16.34
N GLY A 347 12.63 23.25 15.77
CA GLY A 347 14.09 23.45 15.86
C GLY A 347 14.69 23.19 17.25
N ARG A 348 13.94 22.54 18.16
CA ARG A 348 14.40 22.28 19.54
C ARG A 348 15.23 21.00 19.68
N VAL A 349 15.17 20.08 18.71
CA VAL A 349 15.96 18.84 18.73
C VAL A 349 17.44 19.13 19.00
N THR A 350 18.04 18.37 19.91
CA THR A 350 19.48 18.46 20.21
C THR A 350 20.21 17.14 19.97
N HIS A 351 19.50 16.02 20.08
CA HIS A 351 20.04 14.70 19.84
C HIS A 351 19.08 13.88 18.99
N PHE A 352 19.60 13.25 17.95
CA PHE A 352 18.90 12.24 17.17
C PHE A 352 19.57 10.89 17.41
N VAL A 353 18.80 9.88 17.78
CA VAL A 353 19.31 8.54 18.13
C VAL A 353 18.55 7.49 17.34
N THR A 354 19.23 6.61 16.61
CA THR A 354 18.54 5.55 15.87
C THR A 354 19.44 4.35 15.58
N GLY A 355 18.83 3.17 15.49
CA GLY A 355 19.48 1.91 15.17
C GLY A 355 19.92 1.83 13.71
N LEU A 356 20.98 1.07 13.49
CA LEU A 356 21.51 0.83 12.15
C LEU A 356 20.98 -0.46 11.56
N GLY A 357 20.35 -0.36 10.38
CA GLY A 357 19.92 -1.50 9.56
C GLY A 357 20.54 -1.41 8.16
N THR A 358 19.79 -0.92 7.17
CA THR A 358 20.39 -0.45 5.91
C THR A 358 21.24 0.81 6.11
N SER A 359 21.08 1.47 7.25
CA SER A 359 21.66 2.77 7.65
C SER A 359 21.02 4.00 7.01
N GLY A 360 20.09 3.86 6.05
CA GLY A 360 19.46 5.00 5.37
C GLY A 360 18.83 6.04 6.32
N THR A 361 18.06 5.57 7.32
CA THR A 361 17.47 6.45 8.35
C THR A 361 18.52 7.25 9.09
N ALA A 362 19.57 6.57 9.58
CA ALA A 362 20.64 7.20 10.33
C ALA A 362 21.40 8.21 9.46
N MET A 363 21.76 7.85 8.23
CA MET A 363 22.53 8.69 7.33
C MET A 363 21.74 9.90 6.86
N GLY A 364 20.56 9.69 6.27
CA GLY A 364 19.78 10.77 5.67
C GLY A 364 19.28 11.79 6.70
N THR A 365 18.73 11.29 7.81
CA THR A 365 18.24 12.16 8.89
C THR A 365 19.39 12.94 9.51
N SER A 366 20.53 12.31 9.78
CA SER A 366 21.68 13.01 10.37
C SER A 366 22.29 14.04 9.44
N ARG A 367 22.44 13.73 8.14
CA ARG A 367 22.89 14.70 7.12
C ARG A 367 21.97 15.92 7.09
N ARG A 368 20.65 15.72 7.12
CA ARG A 368 19.67 16.82 7.11
C ARG A 368 19.75 17.62 8.40
N LEU A 369 19.72 16.97 9.56
CA LEU A 369 19.75 17.65 10.85
C LEU A 369 21.03 18.46 11.03
N LYS A 370 22.19 17.93 10.61
CA LYS A 370 23.48 18.64 10.64
C LYS A 370 23.58 19.80 9.65
N SER A 371 22.70 19.88 8.65
CA SER A 371 22.66 21.01 7.71
C SER A 371 22.01 22.28 8.29
N TYR A 372 21.27 22.15 9.40
CA TYR A 372 20.67 23.31 10.07
C TYR A 372 21.70 24.05 10.93
N SER A 373 21.40 25.32 11.25
CA SER A 373 22.32 26.22 11.97
C SER A 373 22.65 25.80 13.41
N ARG A 374 21.86 24.88 13.98
CA ARG A 374 22.06 24.35 15.33
C ARG A 374 22.90 23.07 15.26
N ALA A 375 23.92 22.98 16.12
CA ALA A 375 24.65 21.74 16.30
C ALA A 375 23.73 20.67 16.92
N ILE A 376 23.43 19.63 16.16
CA ILE A 376 22.63 18.47 16.57
C ILE A 376 23.54 17.25 16.61
N ARG A 377 23.54 16.54 17.74
CA ARG A 377 24.29 15.30 17.91
C ARG A 377 23.49 14.12 17.36
N CYS A 378 24.11 13.33 16.51
CA CYS A 378 23.52 12.16 15.87
C CYS A 378 24.23 10.90 16.38
N VAL A 379 23.50 10.01 17.04
CA VAL A 379 24.05 8.83 17.73
C VAL A 379 23.46 7.57 17.12
N ALA A 380 24.32 6.64 16.72
CA ALA A 380 23.87 5.34 16.25
C ALA A 380 23.57 4.41 17.43
N ILE A 381 22.65 3.48 17.22
CA ILE A 381 22.48 2.29 18.06
C ILE A 381 22.89 1.07 17.26
N GLN A 382 23.73 0.24 17.84
CA GLN A 382 24.16 -1.03 17.26
C GLN A 382 23.95 -2.15 18.28
N PRO A 383 23.55 -3.35 17.85
CA PRO A 383 23.58 -4.53 18.71
C PRO A 383 24.98 -4.74 19.28
N ASP A 384 25.11 -5.27 20.49
CA ASP A 384 26.40 -5.52 21.15
C ASP A 384 27.01 -6.90 20.85
N ASP A 385 26.23 -7.79 20.23
CA ASP A 385 26.64 -9.14 19.84
C ASP A 385 26.29 -9.44 18.37
N ALA A 386 27.09 -10.29 17.73
CA ALA A 386 26.86 -10.74 16.35
C ALA A 386 25.59 -11.61 16.20
N MET A 387 25.21 -12.34 17.25
CA MET A 387 24.02 -13.20 17.32
C MET A 387 22.85 -12.52 18.07
N HIS A 388 22.62 -11.23 17.78
CA HIS A 388 21.56 -10.46 18.41
C HIS A 388 20.14 -10.81 17.91
N GLY A 389 19.13 -10.55 18.75
CA GLY A 389 17.70 -10.69 18.44
C GLY A 389 16.99 -9.37 18.09
N LEU A 390 17.73 -8.25 18.00
CA LEU A 390 17.20 -6.95 17.58
C LEU A 390 16.92 -6.93 16.07
N GLU A 391 15.83 -7.56 15.67
CA GLU A 391 15.44 -7.72 14.26
C GLU A 391 15.29 -6.37 13.55
N GLY A 392 15.89 -6.26 12.36
CA GLY A 392 15.96 -5.04 11.57
C GLY A 392 17.22 -4.21 11.81
N MET A 393 18.00 -4.51 12.85
CA MET A 393 19.33 -3.93 13.06
C MET A 393 20.44 -4.83 12.48
N LYS A 394 21.62 -4.25 12.28
CA LYS A 394 22.86 -4.93 11.91
C LYS A 394 23.94 -4.66 12.97
N HIS A 395 24.67 -5.72 13.33
CA HIS A 395 25.96 -5.60 14.01
C HIS A 395 27.05 -5.33 12.96
N MET A 396 27.47 -4.07 12.80
CA MET A 396 28.38 -3.66 11.72
C MET A 396 29.71 -4.43 11.70
N PRO A 397 30.36 -4.76 12.84
CA PRO A 397 31.62 -5.51 12.81
C PRO A 397 31.53 -6.91 12.21
N SER A 398 30.37 -7.57 12.25
CA SER A 398 30.19 -8.95 11.76
C SER A 398 29.30 -9.08 10.52
N SER A 399 28.69 -7.98 10.07
CA SER A 399 27.76 -7.98 8.93
C SER A 399 28.44 -7.39 7.69
N ILE A 400 27.91 -7.68 6.50
CA ILE A 400 28.18 -6.84 5.33
C ILE A 400 27.72 -5.41 5.64
N VAL A 401 28.68 -4.49 5.73
CA VAL A 401 28.47 -3.07 5.97
C VAL A 401 27.77 -2.47 4.75
N PRO A 402 26.61 -1.78 4.91
CA PRO A 402 25.95 -1.08 3.81
C PRO A 402 26.88 -0.02 3.20
N GLU A 403 26.89 0.10 1.86
CA GLU A 403 27.74 1.07 1.17
C GLU A 403 27.32 2.51 1.45
N ILE A 404 26.03 2.76 1.73
CA ILE A 404 25.55 4.09 2.15
C ILE A 404 26.00 4.49 3.56
N TYR A 405 26.56 3.58 4.35
CA TYR A 405 26.99 3.87 5.73
C TYR A 405 28.29 4.68 5.73
N ASP A 406 28.23 5.82 6.40
CA ASP A 406 29.36 6.71 6.64
C ASP A 406 29.41 7.03 8.14
N GLU A 407 30.43 6.50 8.81
CA GLU A 407 30.62 6.64 10.25
C GLU A 407 30.93 8.08 10.68
N GLU A 408 31.53 8.90 9.80
CA GLU A 408 31.94 10.27 10.13
C GLU A 408 30.74 11.21 10.35
N ILE A 409 29.58 10.84 9.82
CA ILE A 409 28.32 11.59 10.01
C ILE A 409 27.82 11.47 11.45
N LEU A 410 28.16 10.37 12.14
CA LEU A 410 27.67 10.06 13.47
C LEU A 410 28.65 10.56 14.53
N ASP A 411 28.13 11.10 15.63
CA ASP A 411 28.93 11.65 16.72
C ASP A 411 29.29 10.60 17.78
N ASP A 412 28.52 9.50 17.86
CA ASP A 412 28.72 8.44 18.85
C ASP A 412 27.95 7.15 18.46
N THR A 413 28.25 6.04 19.13
CA THR A 413 27.52 4.77 19.00
C THR A 413 27.19 4.18 20.38
N ILE A 414 25.93 3.83 20.59
CA ILE A 414 25.46 3.08 21.75
C ILE A 414 25.34 1.60 21.37
N TRP A 415 26.06 0.76 22.10
CA TRP A 415 25.93 -0.70 22.01
C TRP A 415 24.74 -1.18 22.84
N MET A 416 23.87 -1.98 22.22
CA MET A 416 22.56 -2.34 22.74
C MET A 416 22.40 -3.87 22.87
N PRO A 417 22.29 -4.37 24.10
CA PRO A 417 21.91 -5.75 24.36
C PRO A 417 20.53 -6.09 23.78
N THR A 418 20.35 -7.34 23.34
CA THR A 418 19.07 -7.80 22.79
C THR A 418 17.95 -7.71 23.82
N GLU A 419 18.22 -8.20 25.02
CA GLU A 419 17.30 -8.30 26.15
C GLU A 419 16.77 -6.92 26.51
N GLU A 420 17.63 -5.91 26.56
CA GLU A 420 17.21 -4.55 26.92
C GLU A 420 16.31 -3.91 25.86
N GLY A 421 16.60 -4.15 24.57
CA GLY A 421 15.72 -3.68 23.50
C GLY A 421 14.36 -4.39 23.53
N TRP A 422 14.32 -5.68 23.87
CA TRP A 422 13.07 -6.44 24.01
C TRP A 422 12.27 -5.99 25.24
N ASP A 423 12.90 -5.91 26.41
CA ASP A 423 12.29 -5.43 27.65
C ASP A 423 11.67 -4.03 27.45
N MET A 424 12.35 -3.15 26.73
CA MET A 424 11.82 -1.82 26.42
C MET A 424 10.62 -1.87 25.47
N ALA A 425 10.61 -2.74 24.47
CA ALA A 425 9.44 -2.91 23.60
C ALA A 425 8.22 -3.41 24.38
N GLU A 426 8.42 -4.35 25.33
CA GLU A 426 7.38 -4.83 26.23
C GLU A 426 6.89 -3.72 27.17
N HIS A 427 7.79 -2.95 27.79
CA HIS A 427 7.43 -1.83 28.65
C HIS A 427 6.63 -0.74 27.91
N LEU A 428 6.99 -0.41 26.66
CA LEU A 428 6.24 0.56 25.85
C LEU A 428 4.80 0.09 25.60
N ASN A 429 4.61 -1.21 25.39
CA ASN A 429 3.27 -1.78 25.24
C ASN A 429 2.48 -1.72 26.55
N GLU A 430 3.08 -2.11 27.67
CA GLU A 430 2.40 -2.20 28.97
C GLU A 430 2.10 -0.83 29.60
N LEU A 431 3.04 0.10 29.52
CA LEU A 431 2.97 1.38 30.23
C LEU A 431 2.41 2.51 29.36
N GLU A 432 2.75 2.51 28.06
CA GLU A 432 2.41 3.59 27.14
C GLU A 432 1.34 3.19 26.10
N GLY A 433 0.96 1.91 26.05
CA GLY A 433 0.03 1.39 25.04
C GLY A 433 0.60 1.40 23.62
N LEU A 434 1.93 1.44 23.48
CA LEU A 434 2.63 1.48 22.20
C LEU A 434 3.16 0.09 21.84
N PHE A 435 2.40 -0.66 21.04
CA PHE A 435 2.80 -1.99 20.58
C PHE A 435 3.79 -1.91 19.41
N VAL A 436 5.08 -1.93 19.71
CA VAL A 436 6.19 -1.69 18.76
C VAL A 436 7.11 -2.90 18.57
N GLY A 437 7.88 -2.90 17.49
CA GLY A 437 8.87 -3.95 17.19
C GLY A 437 10.17 -3.86 18.01
N HIS A 438 11.00 -4.91 17.92
CA HIS A 438 12.24 -5.05 18.69
C HIS A 438 13.24 -3.91 18.48
N SER A 439 13.44 -3.48 17.22
CA SER A 439 14.36 -2.37 16.92
C SER A 439 13.87 -1.03 17.47
N SER A 440 12.55 -0.83 17.55
CA SER A 440 11.94 0.35 18.19
C SER A 440 12.19 0.36 19.70
N GLY A 441 12.08 -0.81 20.35
CA GLY A 441 12.44 -0.95 21.77
C GLY A 441 13.92 -0.63 22.02
N GLY A 442 14.83 -1.17 21.21
CA GLY A 442 16.25 -0.83 21.26
C GLY A 442 16.52 0.67 21.06
N ASN A 443 15.82 1.29 20.12
CA ASN A 443 15.88 2.74 19.86
C ASN A 443 15.51 3.58 21.08
N VAL A 444 14.37 3.25 21.72
CA VAL A 444 13.91 3.96 22.92
C VAL A 444 14.83 3.69 24.12
N ALA A 445 15.32 2.47 24.30
CA ALA A 445 16.28 2.14 25.35
C ALA A 445 17.55 2.99 25.22
N GLY A 446 18.12 3.08 24.01
CA GLY A 446 19.28 3.91 23.74
C GLY A 446 19.02 5.40 23.94
N ALA A 447 17.86 5.90 23.49
CA ALA A 447 17.45 7.28 23.71
C ALA A 447 17.30 7.62 25.21
N LEU A 448 16.74 6.71 26.01
CA LEU A 448 16.62 6.88 27.46
C LEU A 448 17.97 6.83 28.18
N ARG A 449 18.89 5.95 27.77
CA ARG A 449 20.28 5.94 28.27
C ARG A 449 20.96 7.29 28.04
N LEU A 450 20.86 7.82 26.82
CA LEU A 450 21.41 9.13 26.47
C LEU A 450 20.75 10.25 27.30
N ALA A 451 19.43 10.27 27.39
CA ALA A 451 18.68 11.25 28.16
C ALA A 451 19.06 11.24 29.65
N ARG A 452 19.19 10.05 30.25
CA ARG A 452 19.65 9.89 31.64
C ARG A 452 21.05 10.46 31.83
N SER A 453 21.98 10.12 30.93
CA SER A 453 23.34 10.65 30.97
C SER A 453 23.41 12.17 30.82
N LEU A 454 22.55 12.78 29.99
CA LEU A 454 22.44 14.23 29.88
C LEU A 454 21.91 14.85 31.19
N SER A 455 20.88 14.23 31.78
CA SER A 455 20.30 14.66 33.07
C SER A 455 21.32 14.59 34.21
N GLU A 456 22.10 13.52 34.32
CA GLU A 456 23.16 13.35 35.32
C GLU A 456 24.25 14.41 35.19
N ARG A 457 24.52 14.86 33.95
CA ARG A 457 25.46 15.95 33.64
C ARG A 457 24.84 17.35 33.78
N GLY A 458 23.57 17.47 34.16
CA GLY A 458 22.85 18.74 34.25
C GLY A 458 22.65 19.44 32.91
N GLN A 459 22.67 18.69 31.80
CA GLN A 459 22.54 19.22 30.44
C GLN A 459 21.11 19.03 29.92
N PRO A 460 20.40 20.11 29.54
CA PRO A 460 19.08 19.97 28.93
C PRO A 460 19.19 19.44 27.50
N GLY A 461 18.22 18.64 27.06
CA GLY A 461 18.19 18.12 25.69
C GLY A 461 16.81 17.68 25.24
N VAL A 462 16.58 17.76 23.93
CA VAL A 462 15.44 17.16 23.24
C VAL A 462 16.00 16.01 22.41
N VAL A 463 15.77 14.79 22.89
CA VAL A 463 16.21 13.54 22.25
C VAL A 463 15.06 13.02 21.40
N VAL A 464 15.34 12.76 20.12
CA VAL A 464 14.39 12.19 19.16
C VAL A 464 14.91 10.82 18.72
N THR A 465 14.02 9.84 18.63
CA THR A 465 14.30 8.51 18.09
C THR A 465 13.15 8.01 17.23
N ILE A 466 13.36 6.91 16.52
CA ILE A 466 12.42 6.35 15.54
C ILE A 466 11.81 5.06 16.08
N LEU A 467 10.49 4.95 16.01
CA LEU A 467 9.78 3.67 16.17
C LEU A 467 9.58 3.10 14.76
N CYS A 468 10.39 2.10 14.41
CA CYS A 468 10.57 1.62 13.04
C CYS A 468 9.34 0.86 12.52
N ASP A 469 8.63 0.15 13.40
CA ASP A 469 7.43 -0.60 13.07
C ASP A 469 6.65 -1.07 14.31
N ARG A 470 5.56 -1.79 14.02
CA ARG A 470 4.57 -2.30 14.97
C ARG A 470 4.95 -3.70 15.47
N GLY A 471 4.54 -4.00 16.70
CA GLY A 471 4.78 -5.29 17.36
C GLY A 471 4.04 -6.48 16.73
N ASP A 472 2.99 -6.24 15.93
CA ASP A 472 2.15 -7.27 15.29
C ASP A 472 2.89 -8.08 14.21
N ARG A 473 4.14 -7.73 13.91
CA ARG A 473 5.03 -8.44 12.99
C ARG A 473 5.95 -9.44 13.68
N TYR A 474 5.97 -9.41 15.02
CA TYR A 474 6.91 -10.12 15.87
C TYR A 474 6.20 -11.13 16.77
N PHE A 475 5.13 -11.77 16.26
CA PHE A 475 4.39 -12.78 17.01
C PHE A 475 5.38 -13.79 17.61
N GLN A 476 5.52 -13.74 18.93
CA GLN A 476 6.11 -14.84 19.68
C GLN A 476 5.27 -16.09 19.36
N PRO A 477 5.87 -17.29 19.31
CA PRO A 477 5.07 -18.50 19.44
C PRO A 477 4.13 -18.30 20.61
N LEU A 478 2.86 -18.64 20.43
CA LEU A 478 1.89 -18.50 21.50
C LEU A 478 2.43 -19.24 22.72
N LYS A 479 2.17 -18.78 23.95
CA LYS A 479 2.83 -19.27 25.17
C LYS A 479 2.81 -20.81 25.32
N TRP A 480 1.84 -21.48 24.68
CA TRP A 480 1.65 -22.93 24.62
C TRP A 480 2.40 -23.67 23.48
N GLU A 481 2.96 -22.96 22.51
CA GLU A 481 3.79 -23.49 21.42
C GLU A 481 5.28 -23.56 21.79
N LYS A 482 5.64 -23.19 23.02
CA LYS A 482 7.00 -23.35 23.57
C LYS A 482 7.31 -24.82 23.81
N HIS A 483 7.69 -25.55 22.77
CA HIS A 483 8.45 -26.80 22.92
C HIS A 483 9.93 -26.46 23.03
N TYR A 484 10.42 -26.30 24.27
CA TYR A 484 11.87 -26.37 24.51
C TYR A 484 12.27 -27.83 24.38
N VAL A 485 12.85 -28.18 23.22
CA VAL A 485 13.65 -29.40 23.11
C VAL A 485 15.06 -28.99 23.51
N TRP A 486 15.43 -29.31 24.75
CA TRP A 486 16.84 -29.35 25.14
C TRP A 486 17.47 -30.61 24.53
#